data_AF-A0A926XQZ6-F1
#
_entry.id   AF-A0A926XQZ6-F1
#
_cell.length_a   1.000
_cell.length_b   1.000
_cell.length_c   1.000
_cell.angle_alpha   90.00
_cell.angle_beta   90.00
_cell.angle_gamma   90.00
#
_symmetry.space_group_name_H-M   'P 1'
#
loop_
_entity.id
_entity.type
_entity.pdbx_description
1 polymer ?
#
loop_
_entity_poly.entity_id
_entity_poly.type
_entity_poly.pdbx_seq_one_letter_code
_entity_poly.pdbx_strand_id
1 'polypeptide(L)'
;MSENLERQIYQSWNEVVKRYAADNKSLVRTSSSVKPADLQTAWSVCILSLRERFAAHYGTTHIEARFAVPEDYALFMQAIGGGWHWPYGLERWLFDAEGVAKTTVADFELLVLGALEEEEPVLDSGFWLGIGRYSDKHEYLLCCDRAHRYYGTVFDGHDSHPWLNGVEFGGCYRLAASFLEWLEILAKRA
;
A
#
# COMPACT_ATOMS: atom_id res chain seq x y z
N MET A 1 17.33 -16.30 2.28
CA MET A 1 17.15 -14.89 2.66
C MET A 1 15.69 -14.59 3.02
N SER A 2 14.72 -15.10 2.25
CA SER A 2 13.28 -14.96 2.51
C SER A 2 12.83 -15.35 3.92
N GLU A 3 13.30 -16.48 4.47
CA GLU A 3 12.91 -16.95 5.81
C GLU A 3 13.23 -15.94 6.94
N ASN A 4 14.32 -15.17 6.79
CA ASN A 4 14.67 -14.15 7.79
C ASN A 4 13.71 -12.95 7.70
N LEU A 5 13.40 -12.53 6.47
CA LEU A 5 12.50 -11.40 6.21
C LEU A 5 11.07 -11.71 6.66
N GLU A 6 10.56 -12.90 6.32
CA GLU A 6 9.24 -13.35 6.76
C GLU A 6 9.13 -13.34 8.30
N ARG A 7 10.15 -13.86 9.00
CA ARG A 7 10.21 -13.81 10.46
C ARG A 7 10.18 -12.38 11.00
N GLN A 8 10.92 -11.44 10.39
CA GLN A 8 10.91 -10.03 10.78
C GLN A 8 9.54 -9.38 10.59
N ILE A 9 8.86 -9.70 9.50
CA ILE A 9 7.50 -9.23 9.21
C ILE A 9 6.53 -9.73 10.29
N TYR A 10 6.54 -11.03 10.62
CA TYR A 10 5.71 -11.57 11.69
C TYR A 10 6.01 -10.95 13.05
N GLN A 11 7.29 -10.77 13.39
CA GLN A 11 7.69 -10.14 14.64
C GLN A 11 7.16 -8.70 14.71
N SER A 12 7.40 -7.90 13.67
CA SER A 12 6.96 -6.50 13.63
C SER A 12 5.44 -6.39 13.68
N TRP A 13 4.71 -7.23 12.94
CA TRP A 13 3.25 -7.26 12.97
C TRP A 13 2.70 -7.65 14.34
N ASN A 14 3.28 -8.65 15.00
CA ASN A 14 2.86 -9.03 16.35
C ASN A 14 3.01 -7.88 17.35
N GLU A 15 4.06 -7.07 17.24
CA GLU A 15 4.23 -5.88 18.07
C GLU A 15 3.19 -4.79 17.74
N VAL A 16 2.83 -4.61 16.46
CA VAL A 16 1.70 -3.73 16.06
C VAL A 16 0.39 -4.19 16.70
N VAL A 17 0.06 -5.48 16.62
CA VAL A 17 -1.16 -6.04 17.23
C VAL A 17 -1.16 -5.85 18.74
N LYS A 18 -0.05 -6.17 19.42
CA LYS A 18 0.08 -6.00 20.88
C LYS A 18 -0.12 -4.55 21.30
N ARG A 19 0.51 -3.61 20.59
CA ARG A 19 0.36 -2.17 20.85
C ARG A 19 -1.10 -1.77 20.79
N TYR A 20 -1.78 -2.17 19.72
CA TYR A 20 -3.17 -1.79 19.48
C TYR A 20 -4.13 -2.47 20.47
N ALA A 21 -3.77 -3.63 21.02
CA ALA A 21 -4.52 -4.27 22.09
C ALA A 21 -4.37 -3.62 23.48
N ALA A 22 -3.33 -2.79 23.73
CA ALA A 22 -2.92 -2.37 25.07
C ALA A 22 -3.98 -1.54 25.87
N ASP A 23 -5.02 -1.03 25.21
CA ASP A 23 -6.12 -0.25 25.82
C ASP A 23 -7.51 -0.91 25.68
N ASN A 24 -7.60 -2.23 25.52
CA ASN A 24 -8.83 -2.94 25.09
C ASN A 24 -9.37 -2.44 23.73
N LYS A 25 -8.49 -1.92 22.87
CA LYS A 25 -8.81 -1.30 21.58
C LYS A 25 -8.20 -2.05 20.40
N SER A 26 -8.42 -3.36 20.37
CA SER A 26 -7.80 -4.26 19.40
C SER A 26 -8.10 -3.93 17.94
N LEU A 27 -7.15 -4.27 17.07
CA LEU A 27 -7.40 -4.36 15.63
C LEU A 27 -8.52 -5.35 15.34
N VAL A 28 -9.38 -4.97 14.40
CA VAL A 28 -10.46 -5.79 13.87
C VAL A 28 -10.04 -6.27 12.48
N ARG A 29 -10.09 -7.58 12.25
CA ARG A 29 -9.92 -8.13 10.91
C ARG A 29 -11.20 -7.88 10.11
N THR A 30 -11.07 -7.32 8.92
CA THR A 30 -12.18 -7.03 8.00
C THR A 30 -12.24 -8.00 6.83
N SER A 31 -11.14 -8.71 6.56
CA SER A 31 -11.09 -9.76 5.54
C SER A 31 -11.79 -11.04 6.03
N SER A 32 -12.48 -11.72 5.12
CA SER A 32 -13.27 -12.93 5.38
C SER A 32 -12.43 -14.21 5.55
N SER A 33 -11.18 -14.23 5.07
CA SER A 33 -10.25 -15.35 5.25
C SER A 33 -8.90 -14.91 5.80
N VAL A 34 -8.28 -15.80 6.57
CA VAL A 34 -6.92 -15.69 7.12
C VAL A 34 -6.07 -16.90 6.74
N LYS A 35 -6.59 -17.81 5.91
CA LYS A 35 -5.83 -18.98 5.48
C LYS A 35 -4.76 -18.55 4.48
N PRO A 36 -3.49 -18.96 4.64
CA PRO A 36 -2.41 -18.54 3.74
C PRO A 36 -2.69 -18.77 2.25
N ALA A 37 -3.29 -19.91 1.89
CA ALA A 37 -3.63 -20.20 0.48
C ALA A 37 -4.66 -19.22 -0.11
N ASP A 38 -5.64 -18.79 0.68
CA ASP A 38 -6.65 -17.82 0.25
C ASP A 38 -6.02 -16.44 0.10
N LEU A 39 -5.15 -16.03 1.04
CA LEU A 39 -4.42 -14.77 0.98
C LEU A 39 -3.49 -14.71 -0.24
N GLN A 40 -2.73 -15.77 -0.49
CA GLN A 40 -1.86 -15.88 -1.65
C GLN A 40 -2.65 -15.80 -2.97
N THR A 41 -3.79 -16.47 -3.04
CA THR A 41 -4.66 -16.44 -4.22
C THR A 41 -5.23 -15.04 -4.44
N ALA A 42 -5.82 -14.43 -3.41
CA ALA A 42 -6.39 -13.08 -3.49
C ALA A 42 -5.32 -12.04 -3.87
N TRP A 43 -4.13 -12.15 -3.28
CA TRP A 43 -3.02 -11.27 -3.61
C TRP A 43 -2.53 -11.43 -5.05
N SER A 44 -2.43 -12.67 -5.55
CA SER A 44 -2.04 -12.93 -6.93
C SER A 44 -3.05 -12.32 -7.91
N VAL A 45 -4.35 -12.47 -7.63
CA VAL A 45 -5.43 -11.86 -8.43
C VAL A 45 -5.35 -10.33 -8.41
N CYS A 46 -5.15 -9.72 -7.24
CA CYS A 46 -4.97 -8.28 -7.09
C CYS A 46 -3.81 -7.74 -7.92
N ILE A 47 -2.64 -8.39 -7.87
CA ILE A 47 -1.48 -7.92 -8.62
C ILE A 47 -1.66 -8.12 -10.12
N LEU A 48 -2.29 -9.20 -10.56
CA LEU A 48 -2.61 -9.40 -11.98
C LEU A 48 -3.56 -8.31 -12.49
N SER A 49 -4.65 -8.01 -11.77
CA SER A 49 -5.61 -6.98 -12.20
C SER A 49 -4.99 -5.58 -12.25
N LEU A 50 -4.14 -5.23 -11.27
CA LEU A 50 -3.41 -3.96 -11.28
C LEU A 50 -2.43 -3.87 -12.45
N ARG A 51 -1.71 -4.95 -12.75
CA ARG A 51 -0.82 -5.01 -13.92
C ARG A 51 -1.57 -4.82 -15.22
N GLU A 52 -2.70 -5.51 -15.38
CA GLU A 52 -3.56 -5.37 -16.55
C GLU A 52 -4.07 -3.93 -16.69
N ARG A 53 -4.52 -3.32 -15.58
CA ARG A 53 -5.00 -1.94 -15.59
C ARG A 53 -3.92 -0.95 -16.00
N PHE A 54 -2.74 -1.03 -15.40
CA PHE A 54 -1.63 -0.15 -15.78
C PHE A 54 -1.14 -0.42 -17.20
N ALA A 55 -1.12 -1.68 -17.65
CA ALA A 55 -0.69 -2.05 -19.00
C ALA A 55 -1.64 -1.53 -20.09
N ALA A 56 -2.93 -1.41 -19.80
CA ALA A 56 -3.89 -0.81 -20.72
C ALA A 56 -3.56 0.65 -21.08
N HIS A 57 -2.88 1.37 -20.17
CA HIS A 57 -2.47 2.76 -20.39
C HIS A 57 -1.00 2.89 -20.84
N TYR A 58 -0.06 2.25 -20.11
CA TYR A 58 1.38 2.41 -20.36
C TYR A 58 1.98 1.36 -21.31
N GLY A 59 1.24 0.31 -21.65
CA GLY A 59 1.71 -0.82 -22.44
C GLY A 59 2.41 -1.91 -21.62
N THR A 60 2.20 -3.17 -22.01
CA THR A 60 2.69 -4.35 -21.28
C THR A 60 4.20 -4.35 -21.06
N THR A 61 4.99 -4.04 -22.09
CA THR A 61 6.46 -4.00 -21.99
C THR A 61 6.94 -3.00 -20.94
N HIS A 62 6.24 -1.87 -20.79
CA HIS A 62 6.57 -0.87 -19.79
C HIS A 62 6.32 -1.38 -18.37
N ILE A 63 5.16 -2.03 -18.16
CA ILE A 63 4.80 -2.63 -16.86
C ILE A 63 5.75 -3.77 -16.48
N GLU A 64 6.13 -4.63 -17.43
CA GLU A 64 7.09 -5.71 -17.17
C GLU A 64 8.47 -5.20 -16.74
N ALA A 65 8.94 -4.11 -17.33
CA ALA A 65 10.24 -3.54 -17.00
C ALA A 65 10.26 -2.83 -15.65
N ARG A 66 9.14 -2.20 -15.25
CA ARG A 66 9.12 -1.23 -14.14
C ARG A 66 8.28 -1.68 -12.95
N PHE A 67 7.09 -2.24 -13.16
CA PHE A 67 6.18 -2.56 -12.05
C PHE A 67 6.60 -3.84 -11.32
N ALA A 68 6.94 -3.68 -10.05
CA ALA A 68 7.16 -4.79 -9.12
C ALA A 68 6.76 -4.38 -7.70
N VAL A 69 6.09 -5.29 -7.00
CA VAL A 69 5.82 -5.08 -5.58
C VAL A 69 7.12 -5.33 -4.79
N PRO A 70 7.48 -4.46 -3.84
CA PRO A 70 8.53 -4.72 -2.86
C PRO A 70 8.34 -6.06 -2.13
N GLU A 71 9.42 -6.81 -1.95
CA GLU A 71 9.40 -8.19 -1.42
C GLU A 71 8.77 -8.28 -0.02
N ASP A 72 9.05 -7.31 0.84
CA ASP A 72 8.55 -7.24 2.21
C ASP A 72 7.02 -7.06 2.26
N TYR A 73 6.47 -6.19 1.43
CA TYR A 73 5.02 -6.01 1.33
C TYR A 73 4.35 -7.22 0.69
N ALA A 74 4.94 -7.80 -0.36
CA ALA A 74 4.41 -9.01 -0.99
C ALA A 74 4.33 -10.19 0.00
N LEU A 75 5.40 -10.42 0.78
CA LEU A 75 5.42 -11.44 1.82
C LEU A 75 4.38 -11.15 2.90
N PHE A 76 4.25 -9.91 3.35
CA PHE A 76 3.20 -9.52 4.31
C PHE A 76 1.81 -9.88 3.79
N MET A 77 1.48 -9.51 2.54
CA MET A 77 0.16 -9.76 1.96
C MET A 77 -0.14 -11.25 1.78
N GLN A 78 0.88 -12.06 1.50
CA GLN A 78 0.74 -13.52 1.33
C GLN A 78 0.65 -14.28 2.66
N ALA A 79 1.38 -13.83 3.68
CA ALA A 79 1.54 -14.54 4.94
C ALA A 79 0.54 -14.11 6.02
N ILE A 80 0.36 -12.79 6.18
CA ILE A 80 -0.50 -12.18 7.20
C ILE A 80 -1.78 -11.65 6.55
N GLY A 81 -1.63 -11.03 5.38
CA GLY A 81 -2.69 -10.31 4.69
C GLY A 81 -3.06 -9.01 5.39
N GLY A 82 -3.50 -8.04 4.60
CA GLY A 82 -4.16 -6.85 5.12
C GLY A 82 -5.58 -7.12 5.61
N GLY A 83 -6.45 -6.12 5.44
CA GLY A 83 -7.83 -6.17 5.94
C GLY A 83 -7.85 -6.02 7.45
N TRP A 84 -7.12 -5.04 7.97
CA TRP A 84 -7.11 -4.70 9.39
C TRP A 84 -7.63 -3.29 9.58
N HIS A 85 -8.51 -3.15 10.57
CA HIS A 85 -9.13 -1.89 10.93
C HIS A 85 -8.90 -1.62 12.41
N TRP A 86 -8.33 -0.47 12.73
CA TRP A 86 -8.40 0.12 14.05
C TRP A 86 -9.58 1.11 14.08
N PRO A 87 -10.67 0.86 14.83
CA PRO A 87 -11.89 1.68 14.81
C PRO A 87 -11.95 2.82 15.85
N TYR A 88 -10.90 3.04 16.66
CA TYR A 88 -10.90 4.05 17.72
C TYR A 88 -10.04 5.28 17.38
N GLY A 89 -10.51 6.47 17.77
CA GLY A 89 -9.78 7.72 17.53
C GLY A 89 -9.79 8.08 16.05
N LEU A 90 -8.62 8.41 15.50
CA LEU A 90 -8.45 8.49 14.05
C LEU A 90 -8.37 7.06 13.51
N GLU A 91 -9.46 6.61 12.88
CA GLU A 91 -9.55 5.26 12.31
C GLU A 91 -8.35 4.98 11.41
N ARG A 92 -7.82 3.75 11.48
CA ARG A 92 -6.71 3.31 10.63
C ARG A 92 -7.07 2.03 9.92
N TRP A 93 -6.81 1.99 8.63
CA TRP A 93 -7.08 0.84 7.80
C TRP A 93 -5.78 0.39 7.12
N LEU A 94 -5.55 -0.91 7.13
CA LEU A 94 -4.59 -1.58 6.25
C LEU A 94 -5.40 -2.44 5.30
N PHE A 95 -5.38 -2.11 4.01
CA PHE A 95 -6.27 -2.72 3.04
C PHE A 95 -5.90 -4.18 2.78
N ASP A 96 -6.90 -5.03 2.58
CA ASP A 96 -6.69 -6.36 2.02
C ASP A 96 -6.46 -6.27 0.50
N ALA A 97 -6.27 -7.40 -0.16
CA ALA A 97 -5.98 -7.44 -1.58
C ALA A 97 -7.05 -6.75 -2.44
N GLU A 98 -8.34 -6.89 -2.08
CA GLU A 98 -9.43 -6.21 -2.77
C GLU A 98 -9.38 -4.70 -2.54
N GLY A 99 -9.20 -4.26 -1.28
CA GLY A 99 -9.07 -2.84 -0.96
C GLY A 99 -7.90 -2.17 -1.68
N VAL A 100 -6.74 -2.84 -1.74
CA VAL A 100 -5.57 -2.34 -2.48
C VAL A 100 -5.91 -2.14 -3.96
N ALA A 101 -6.52 -3.15 -4.60
CA ALA A 101 -6.89 -3.07 -6.01
C ALA A 101 -7.91 -1.95 -6.25
N LYS A 102 -8.99 -1.93 -5.46
CA LYS A 102 -10.09 -0.98 -5.63
C LYS A 102 -9.63 0.47 -5.47
N THR A 103 -8.92 0.78 -4.39
CA THR A 103 -8.46 2.15 -4.13
C THR A 103 -7.45 2.58 -5.20
N THR A 104 -6.43 1.76 -5.44
CA THR A 104 -5.40 2.08 -6.47
C THR A 104 -6.01 2.32 -7.86
N VAL A 105 -6.99 1.51 -8.27
CA VAL A 105 -7.65 1.69 -9.58
C VAL A 105 -8.47 2.98 -9.60
N ALA A 106 -9.21 3.27 -8.53
CA ALA A 106 -10.01 4.49 -8.44
C ALA A 106 -9.12 5.75 -8.51
N ASP A 107 -8.00 5.77 -7.79
CA ASP A 107 -7.06 6.89 -7.84
C ASP A 107 -6.36 6.99 -9.18
N PHE A 108 -6.04 5.86 -9.82
CA PHE A 108 -5.42 5.85 -11.14
C PHE A 108 -6.38 6.40 -12.21
N GLU A 109 -7.65 5.99 -12.15
CA GLU A 109 -8.69 6.50 -13.03
C GLU A 109 -8.89 8.01 -12.85
N LEU A 110 -8.98 8.47 -11.60
CA LEU A 110 -9.22 9.87 -11.31
C LEU A 110 -8.01 10.76 -11.64
N LEU A 111 -6.82 10.38 -11.19
CA LEU A 111 -5.66 11.25 -11.14
C LEU A 111 -4.69 11.09 -12.31
N VAL A 112 -4.79 9.99 -13.06
CA VAL A 112 -3.98 9.78 -14.27
C VAL A 112 -4.85 9.87 -15.51
N LEU A 113 -5.93 9.09 -15.59
CA LEU A 113 -6.78 9.09 -16.78
C LEU A 113 -7.65 10.35 -16.85
N GLY A 114 -8.26 10.76 -15.73
CA GLY A 114 -9.04 12.00 -15.64
C GLY A 114 -8.19 13.24 -15.93
N ALA A 115 -6.96 13.29 -15.41
CA ALA A 115 -6.03 14.38 -15.71
C ALA A 115 -5.75 14.53 -17.22
N LEU A 116 -5.62 13.41 -17.95
CA LEU A 116 -5.44 13.43 -19.41
C LEU A 116 -6.69 13.96 -20.14
N GLU A 117 -7.88 13.66 -19.65
CA GLU A 117 -9.14 14.16 -20.23
C GLU A 117 -9.31 15.66 -19.99
N GLU A 118 -8.84 16.16 -18.85
CA GLU A 118 -8.90 17.58 -18.46
C GLU A 118 -7.69 18.40 -18.94
N GLU A 119 -6.75 17.79 -19.68
CA GLU A 119 -5.48 18.39 -20.10
C GLU A 119 -4.59 18.88 -18.94
N GLU A 120 -4.77 18.31 -17.75
CA GLU A 120 -3.96 18.56 -16.56
C GLU A 120 -2.73 17.63 -16.51
N PRO A 121 -1.57 18.11 -16.00
CA PRO A 121 -0.36 17.32 -15.98
C PRO A 121 -0.36 16.30 -14.84
N VAL A 122 0.00 15.05 -15.16
CA VAL A 122 0.38 14.05 -14.15
C VAL A 122 1.80 14.36 -13.66
N LEU A 123 1.96 14.66 -12.38
CA LEU A 123 3.20 15.20 -11.83
C LEU A 123 4.24 14.13 -11.43
N ASP A 124 3.82 12.88 -11.27
CA ASP A 124 4.70 11.74 -11.05
C ASP A 124 4.26 10.55 -11.91
N SER A 125 5.18 9.85 -12.55
CA SER A 125 4.85 8.72 -13.44
C SER A 125 5.11 7.36 -12.79
N GLY A 126 5.33 7.30 -11.48
CA GLY A 126 5.59 6.07 -10.75
C GLY A 126 4.32 5.23 -10.57
N PHE A 127 4.51 3.97 -10.22
CA PHE A 127 3.41 3.09 -9.84
C PHE A 127 3.23 3.14 -8.33
N TRP A 128 2.10 3.69 -7.89
CA TRP A 128 1.77 3.87 -6.49
C TRP A 128 0.58 2.98 -6.15
N LEU A 129 0.68 2.22 -5.06
CA LEU A 129 -0.41 1.41 -4.53
C LEU A 129 -0.97 2.07 -3.27
N GLY A 130 -2.29 2.22 -3.20
CA GLY A 130 -3.00 2.51 -1.95
C GLY A 130 -2.97 1.27 -1.06
N ILE A 131 -2.22 1.31 0.05
CA ILE A 131 -2.05 0.17 0.96
C ILE A 131 -2.87 0.31 2.24
N GLY A 132 -3.42 1.48 2.52
CA GLY A 132 -4.26 1.75 3.67
C GLY A 132 -4.58 3.22 3.81
N ARG A 133 -5.20 3.60 4.93
CA ARG A 133 -5.53 5.00 5.24
C ARG A 133 -5.53 5.27 6.73
N TYR A 134 -5.50 6.54 7.11
CA TYR A 134 -5.91 6.97 8.44
C TYR A 134 -6.71 8.26 8.41
N SER A 135 -7.72 8.36 9.27
CA SER A 135 -8.74 9.41 9.11
C SER A 135 -9.39 9.36 7.72
N ASP A 136 -10.16 10.40 7.43
CA ASP A 136 -10.75 10.75 6.14
C ASP A 136 -9.76 11.40 5.15
N LYS A 137 -8.61 11.89 5.63
CA LYS A 137 -7.70 12.72 4.83
C LYS A 137 -6.40 12.07 4.39
N HIS A 138 -6.02 10.94 4.99
CA HIS A 138 -4.70 10.37 4.76
C HIS A 138 -4.75 9.01 4.11
N GLU A 139 -3.95 8.84 3.07
CA GLU A 139 -3.72 7.58 2.41
C GLU A 139 -2.27 7.12 2.56
N TYR A 140 -2.07 5.83 2.83
CA TYR A 140 -0.75 5.22 2.78
C TYR A 140 -0.46 4.70 1.38
N LEU A 141 0.64 5.15 0.79
CA LEU A 141 1.01 4.89 -0.58
C LEU A 141 2.35 4.15 -0.65
N LEU A 142 2.43 3.07 -1.43
CA LEU A 142 3.65 2.30 -1.63
C LEU A 142 4.15 2.42 -3.07
N CYS A 143 5.40 2.84 -3.25
CA CYS A 143 6.02 2.89 -4.57
C CYS A 143 6.42 1.49 -5.05
N CYS A 144 5.87 1.08 -6.18
CA CYS A 144 6.09 -0.23 -6.83
C CYS A 144 6.77 -0.09 -8.22
N ASP A 145 7.41 1.03 -8.49
CA ASP A 145 8.16 1.26 -9.74
C ASP A 145 9.66 1.14 -9.52
N ARG A 146 10.28 0.09 -10.09
CA ARG A 146 11.71 -0.22 -9.99
C ARG A 146 12.62 0.86 -10.55
N ALA A 147 12.14 1.65 -11.51
CA ALA A 147 12.91 2.76 -12.07
C ALA A 147 12.81 4.03 -11.22
N HIS A 148 11.91 4.05 -10.24
CA HIS A 148 11.66 5.21 -9.40
C HIS A 148 12.63 5.27 -8.21
N ARG A 149 13.14 6.47 -7.89
CA ARG A 149 14.05 6.67 -6.75
C ARG A 149 13.45 6.30 -5.39
N TYR A 150 12.13 6.20 -5.31
CA TYR A 150 11.39 5.85 -4.10
C TYR A 150 10.85 4.41 -4.09
N TYR A 151 11.27 3.54 -5.00
CA TYR A 151 10.89 2.13 -4.98
C TYR A 151 10.97 1.52 -3.56
N GLY A 152 9.89 0.89 -3.09
CA GLY A 152 9.81 0.33 -1.73
C GLY A 152 9.38 1.29 -0.63
N THR A 153 9.43 2.59 -0.87
CA THR A 153 9.15 3.61 0.16
C THR A 153 7.64 3.74 0.40
N VAL A 154 7.26 3.91 1.67
CA VAL A 154 5.88 4.21 2.09
C VAL A 154 5.72 5.72 2.30
N PHE A 155 4.67 6.29 1.73
CA PHE A 155 4.28 7.69 1.84
C PHE A 155 2.92 7.85 2.53
N ASP A 156 2.71 9.01 3.15
CA ASP A 156 1.43 9.55 3.58
C ASP A 156 1.00 10.62 2.59
N GLY A 157 -0.15 10.44 1.93
CA GLY A 157 -0.83 11.45 1.14
C GLY A 157 -1.95 12.09 1.95
N HIS A 158 -1.76 13.33 2.40
CA HIS A 158 -2.76 14.11 3.13
C HIS A 158 -3.54 15.02 2.17
N ASP A 159 -4.74 14.61 1.77
CA ASP A 159 -5.52 15.24 0.70
C ASP A 159 -4.65 15.48 -0.56
N SER A 160 -3.72 14.56 -0.84
CA SER A 160 -2.69 14.67 -1.87
C SER A 160 -2.24 13.30 -2.34
N HIS A 161 -1.73 13.23 -3.56
CA HIS A 161 -1.26 11.98 -4.16
C HIS A 161 -0.05 12.26 -5.08
N PRO A 162 0.96 11.36 -5.19
CA PRO A 162 2.09 11.54 -6.08
C PRO A 162 1.72 11.87 -7.53
N TRP A 163 0.70 11.20 -8.09
CA TRP A 163 0.20 11.50 -9.45
C TRP A 163 -0.31 12.94 -9.61
N LEU A 164 -0.91 13.51 -8.56
CA LEU A 164 -1.51 14.85 -8.58
C LEU A 164 -0.51 15.95 -8.21
N ASN A 165 0.33 15.70 -7.20
CA ASN A 165 1.13 16.74 -6.54
C ASN A 165 2.64 16.56 -6.73
N GLY A 166 3.06 15.41 -7.28
CA GLY A 166 4.45 14.98 -7.25
C GLY A 166 4.84 14.44 -5.88
N VAL A 167 6.09 13.98 -5.76
CA VAL A 167 6.64 13.47 -4.50
C VAL A 167 7.40 14.57 -3.75
N GLU A 168 7.38 14.52 -2.41
CA GLU A 168 7.97 15.54 -1.52
C GLU A 168 7.28 16.92 -1.57
N PHE A 169 6.08 16.97 -2.14
CA PHE A 169 5.19 18.12 -2.04
C PHE A 169 4.63 18.29 -0.61
N GLY A 170 4.22 19.52 -0.26
CA GLY A 170 3.52 19.81 1.00
C GLY A 170 2.15 19.14 1.05
N GLY A 171 2.12 17.86 1.41
CA GLY A 171 0.95 16.98 1.32
C GLY A 171 1.31 15.52 1.08
N CYS A 172 2.50 15.22 0.54
CA CYS A 172 2.99 13.85 0.34
C CYS A 172 4.30 13.63 1.13
N TYR A 173 4.20 12.97 2.28
CA TYR A 173 5.31 12.80 3.21
C TYR A 173 5.84 11.37 3.22
N ARG A 174 7.17 11.23 3.09
CA ARG A 174 7.82 9.93 3.28
C ARG A 174 7.65 9.49 4.74
N LEU A 175 7.08 8.30 4.95
CA LEU A 175 6.91 7.69 6.27
C LEU A 175 8.05 6.73 6.62
N ALA A 176 8.48 5.92 5.66
CA ALA A 176 9.49 4.87 5.86
C ALA A 176 10.15 4.50 4.52
N ALA A 177 11.40 4.02 4.55
CA ALA A 177 12.12 3.54 3.36
C ALA A 177 11.63 2.19 2.83
N SER A 178 10.97 1.40 3.67
CA SER A 178 10.37 0.11 3.31
C SER A 178 9.04 -0.11 4.03
N PHE A 179 8.27 -1.10 3.59
CA PHE A 179 7.04 -1.49 4.29
C PHE A 179 7.35 -2.11 5.65
N LEU A 180 8.40 -2.93 5.75
CA LEU A 180 8.84 -3.48 7.03
C LEU A 180 9.22 -2.37 8.03
N GLU A 181 10.00 -1.37 7.61
CA GLU A 181 10.35 -0.23 8.47
C GLU A 181 9.10 0.53 8.91
N TRP A 182 8.11 0.68 8.02
CA TRP A 182 6.84 1.29 8.38
C TRP A 182 6.09 0.50 9.46
N LEU A 183 6.05 -0.84 9.38
CA LEU A 183 5.50 -1.68 10.44
C LEU A 183 6.24 -1.50 11.76
N GLU A 184 7.57 -1.41 11.73
CA GLU A 184 8.37 -1.17 12.95
C GLU A 184 8.09 0.20 13.57
N ILE A 185 7.86 1.23 12.74
CA ILE A 185 7.46 2.56 13.22
C ILE A 185 6.05 2.51 13.84
N LEU A 186 5.11 1.79 13.21
CA LEU A 186 3.78 1.56 13.77
C LEU A 186 3.82 0.78 15.08
N ALA A 187 4.79 -0.10 15.28
CA ALA A 187 4.97 -0.78 16.56
C ALA A 187 5.48 0.16 17.68
N LYS A 188 6.22 1.23 17.34
CA LYS A 188 6.98 2.06 18.30
C LYS A 188 6.38 3.42 18.66
N ARG A 189 5.67 4.11 17.75
CA ARG A 189 5.15 5.46 18.05
C ARG A 189 4.17 5.42 19.23
N ALA A 190 3.99 6.51 19.98
CA ALA A 190 3.00 6.63 21.06
C ALA A 190 1.97 7.68 20.64
#